data_AF-A0A9D6SDQ7-F1
#
_entry.id   AF-A0A9D6SDQ7-F1
#
_cell.length_a   1.000
_cell.length_b   1.000
_cell.length_c   1.000
_cell.angle_alpha   90.00
_cell.angle_beta   90.00
_cell.angle_gamma   90.00
#
_symmetry.space_group_name_H-M   'P 1'
#
loop_
_entity.id
_entity.type
_entity.pdbx_description
1 polymer ?
#
loop_
_entity_poly.entity_id
_entity_poly.type
_entity_poly.pdbx_seq_one_letter_code
_entity_poly.pdbx_strand_id
1 'polypeptide(L)'
;MADTADQNPTSDEAVSGTWDGTAGSRYTVVNDHPDSSGSSFLTHGTTAGNLTFGFSAFSIPAGSTITNVQVIYYDQKTASQSAAAAGRLKVGGNYYNASTHNPANGTWTLRTDTWTTNPKSAVNWTVDDVNGSGSNNLQAFGFFSSDASPTVRFSSVIVRVTYTLPLGGPKRVYISCARIPLGGEPEVLWRKRL
;
A
#
# COMPACT_ATOMS: atom_id res chain seq x y z
N MET A 1 -9.36 18.49 -4.20
CA MET A 1 -9.63 17.04 -4.36
C MET A 1 -8.35 16.33 -3.97
N ALA A 2 -8.44 15.27 -3.17
CA ALA A 2 -7.28 14.47 -2.80
C ALA A 2 -6.93 13.52 -3.95
N ASP A 3 -5.65 13.42 -4.26
CA ASP A 3 -5.05 12.46 -5.17
C ASP A 3 -4.44 11.29 -4.38
N THR A 4 -4.22 10.17 -5.07
CA THR A 4 -3.56 8.98 -4.50
C THR A 4 -2.42 8.51 -5.39
N ALA A 5 -1.37 7.99 -4.76
CA ALA A 5 -0.30 7.26 -5.41
C ALA A 5 -0.10 5.91 -4.72
N ASP A 6 0.07 4.84 -5.51
CA ASP A 6 0.19 3.48 -5.01
C ASP A 6 1.52 2.88 -5.47
N GLN A 7 2.11 2.03 -4.62
CA GLN A 7 3.29 1.23 -4.97
C GLN A 7 3.10 -0.23 -4.59
N ASN A 8 3.49 -1.10 -5.51
CA ASN A 8 3.57 -2.54 -5.29
C ASN A 8 4.93 -2.94 -4.68
N PRO A 9 4.99 -4.10 -4.00
CA PRO A 9 6.24 -4.72 -3.57
C PRO A 9 7.19 -4.96 -4.73
N THR A 10 8.48 -4.68 -4.53
CA THR A 10 9.55 -4.91 -5.53
C THR A 10 10.66 -5.83 -5.05
N SER A 11 10.74 -6.10 -3.74
CA SER A 11 11.73 -7.01 -3.15
C SER A 11 11.28 -7.45 -1.76
N ASP A 12 11.80 -8.56 -1.26
CA ASP A 12 11.77 -8.86 0.18
C ASP A 12 12.69 -7.87 0.92
N GLU A 13 12.29 -7.41 2.11
CA GLU A 13 13.08 -6.48 2.93
C GLU A 13 13.51 -7.10 4.26
N ALA A 14 12.55 -7.49 5.10
CA ALA A 14 12.82 -8.20 6.34
C ALA A 14 11.78 -9.30 6.56
N VAL A 15 12.24 -10.40 7.14
CA VAL A 15 11.42 -11.59 7.39
C VAL A 15 11.70 -12.11 8.79
N SER A 16 10.64 -12.45 9.52
CA SER A 16 10.72 -13.20 10.76
C SER A 16 9.49 -14.08 10.96
N GLY A 17 9.64 -15.14 11.75
CA GLY A 17 8.64 -16.20 11.87
C GLY A 17 8.63 -17.11 10.64
N THR A 18 7.57 -17.93 10.52
CA THR A 18 7.47 -18.94 9.46
C THR A 18 6.65 -18.40 8.31
N TRP A 19 7.26 -18.29 7.13
CA TRP A 19 6.62 -17.88 5.89
C TRP A 19 6.93 -18.89 4.78
N ASP A 20 5.92 -19.26 4.00
CA ASP A 20 6.12 -19.98 2.76
C ASP A 20 6.75 -19.09 1.68
N GLY A 21 6.87 -19.62 0.46
CA GLY A 21 7.53 -18.94 -0.66
C GLY A 21 9.06 -18.93 -0.58
N THR A 22 9.67 -18.52 -1.68
CA THR A 22 11.13 -18.49 -1.83
C THR A 22 11.68 -17.16 -1.31
N ALA A 23 12.69 -17.21 -0.45
CA ALA A 23 13.33 -16.01 0.08
C ALA A 23 13.94 -15.16 -1.05
N GLY A 24 13.69 -13.85 -1.00
CA GLY A 24 14.10 -12.93 -2.04
C GLY A 24 13.11 -12.83 -3.21
N SER A 25 12.05 -13.63 -3.22
CA SER A 25 10.99 -13.58 -4.23
C SER A 25 9.57 -13.71 -3.67
N ARG A 26 9.36 -13.58 -2.35
CA ARG A 26 7.99 -13.66 -1.78
C ARG A 26 7.13 -12.51 -2.26
N TYR A 27 7.74 -11.35 -2.50
CA TYR A 27 7.05 -10.17 -3.03
C TYR A 27 6.29 -10.44 -4.35
N THR A 28 6.72 -11.38 -5.19
CA THR A 28 6.04 -11.69 -6.46
C THR A 28 4.74 -12.47 -6.28
N VAL A 29 4.44 -12.92 -5.06
CA VAL A 29 3.21 -13.65 -4.70
C VAL A 29 2.13 -12.69 -4.19
N VAL A 30 2.47 -11.43 -3.91
CA VAL A 30 1.56 -10.46 -3.28
C VAL A 30 1.60 -9.08 -3.95
N ASN A 31 2.03 -9.00 -5.21
CA ASN A 31 2.18 -7.75 -5.97
C ASN A 31 1.05 -7.48 -6.97
N ASP A 32 -0.11 -8.11 -6.78
CA ASP A 32 -1.24 -8.18 -7.72
C ASP A 32 -2.50 -7.52 -7.15
N HIS A 33 -2.37 -6.43 -6.39
CA HIS A 33 -3.53 -5.75 -5.81
C HIS A 33 -4.45 -5.14 -6.89
N PRO A 34 -5.79 -5.29 -6.76
CA PRO A 34 -6.51 -6.06 -5.73
C PRO A 34 -6.65 -7.55 -6.08
N ASP A 35 -6.47 -8.44 -5.08
CA ASP A 35 -6.74 -9.88 -5.20
C ASP A 35 -7.81 -10.34 -4.18
N SER A 36 -9.07 -9.98 -4.45
CA SER A 36 -10.19 -10.31 -3.56
C SER A 36 -10.53 -11.80 -3.52
N SER A 37 -9.98 -12.59 -4.43
CA SER A 37 -10.13 -14.05 -4.49
C SER A 37 -9.02 -14.81 -3.75
N GLY A 38 -7.91 -14.15 -3.45
CA GLY A 38 -6.67 -14.80 -3.02
C GLY A 38 -6.17 -15.84 -4.01
N SER A 39 -6.11 -15.45 -5.28
CA SER A 39 -5.54 -16.25 -6.37
C SER A 39 -4.06 -16.57 -6.13
N SER A 40 -3.33 -15.67 -5.47
CA SER A 40 -1.98 -15.91 -4.98
C SER A 40 -1.85 -15.39 -3.54
N PHE A 41 -1.19 -16.17 -2.68
CA PHE A 41 -1.05 -15.81 -1.27
C PHE A 41 0.20 -16.39 -0.63
N LEU A 42 0.67 -15.70 0.40
CA LEU A 42 1.65 -16.20 1.35
C LEU A 42 0.96 -16.72 2.60
N THR A 43 1.54 -17.75 3.19
CA THR A 43 1.08 -18.43 4.39
C THR A 43 2.05 -18.15 5.53
N HIS A 44 1.53 -17.63 6.64
CA HIS A 44 2.27 -17.37 7.88
C HIS A 44 1.78 -18.27 9.02
N GLY A 45 2.71 -18.93 9.73
CA GLY A 45 2.38 -20.01 10.67
C GLY A 45 2.91 -19.90 12.11
N THR A 46 2.07 -20.38 13.03
CA THR A 46 2.14 -20.76 14.46
C THR A 46 2.80 -19.85 15.49
N THR A 47 3.59 -18.87 15.11
CA THR A 47 4.21 -17.91 16.03
C THR A 47 4.09 -16.49 15.50
N ALA A 48 4.45 -15.51 16.34
CA ALA A 48 4.61 -14.14 15.87
C ALA A 48 5.65 -14.03 14.74
N GLY A 49 5.46 -13.06 13.86
CA GLY A 49 6.34 -12.81 12.73
C GLY A 49 6.00 -11.55 11.95
N ASN A 50 6.82 -11.25 10.97
CA ASN A 50 6.61 -10.16 10.03
C ASN A 50 7.26 -10.49 8.69
N LEU A 51 6.73 -9.83 7.66
CA LEU A 51 7.31 -9.85 6.32
C LEU A 51 7.08 -8.46 5.72
N THR A 52 8.17 -7.74 5.48
CA THR A 52 8.17 -6.42 4.84
C THR A 52 8.83 -6.49 3.48
N PHE A 53 8.45 -5.55 2.62
CA PHE A 53 8.85 -5.46 1.23
C PHE A 53 9.38 -4.07 0.91
N GLY A 54 10.40 -4.03 0.06
CA GLY A 54 10.86 -2.81 -0.59
C GLY A 54 9.88 -2.41 -1.70
N PHE A 55 9.99 -1.16 -2.14
CA PHE A 55 9.17 -0.61 -3.21
C PHE A 55 9.89 0.52 -3.95
N SER A 56 9.38 0.87 -5.13
CA SER A 56 9.90 2.02 -5.89
C SER A 56 9.48 3.33 -5.23
N ALA A 57 10.43 4.26 -5.07
CA ALA A 57 10.15 5.55 -4.44
C ALA A 57 8.96 6.27 -5.10
N PHE A 58 8.19 6.99 -4.28
CA PHE A 58 7.13 7.86 -4.77
C PHE A 58 7.72 9.10 -5.46
N SER A 59 6.93 9.69 -6.36
CA SER A 59 7.24 10.96 -7.04
C SER A 59 6.15 12.00 -6.76
N ILE A 60 5.83 12.21 -5.48
CA ILE A 60 4.82 13.21 -5.10
C ILE A 60 5.40 14.62 -5.28
N PRO A 61 4.70 15.55 -5.95
CA PRO A 61 5.22 16.88 -6.20
C PRO A 61 5.51 17.66 -4.91
N ALA A 62 6.61 18.42 -4.91
CA ALA A 62 6.95 19.34 -3.82
C ALA A 62 5.81 20.34 -3.55
N GLY A 63 5.60 20.67 -2.28
CA GLY A 63 4.49 21.54 -1.84
C GLY A 63 3.14 20.83 -1.71
N SER A 64 3.04 19.54 -2.06
CA SER A 64 1.85 18.75 -1.74
C SER A 64 1.70 18.57 -0.24
N THR A 65 0.45 18.52 0.23
CA THR A 65 0.14 18.15 1.61
C THR A 65 -0.20 16.67 1.65
N ILE A 66 0.51 15.89 2.46
CA ILE A 66 0.21 14.47 2.64
C ILE A 66 -0.85 14.31 3.72
N THR A 67 -1.93 13.60 3.39
CA THR A 67 -3.04 13.36 4.31
C THR A 67 -2.81 12.10 5.14
N ASN A 68 -2.33 11.03 4.50
CA ASN A 68 -2.04 9.75 5.15
C ASN A 68 -1.20 8.84 4.27
N VAL A 69 -0.59 7.85 4.93
CA VAL A 69 0.00 6.66 4.31
C VAL A 69 -0.82 5.45 4.75
N GLN A 70 -1.12 4.55 3.82
CA GLN A 70 -1.92 3.36 4.07
C GLN A 70 -1.21 2.09 3.61
N VAL A 71 -1.34 1.01 4.37
CA VAL A 71 -1.04 -0.35 3.92
C VAL A 71 -2.36 -1.04 3.63
N ILE A 72 -2.53 -1.51 2.40
CA ILE A 72 -3.78 -2.10 1.92
C ILE A 72 -3.49 -3.53 1.46
N TYR A 73 -4.23 -4.50 1.97
CA TYR A 73 -3.99 -5.92 1.70
C TYR A 73 -5.24 -6.77 1.91
N TYR A 74 -5.21 -8.03 1.48
CA TYR A 74 -6.22 -9.03 1.86
C TYR A 74 -5.66 -10.05 2.83
N ASP A 75 -6.48 -10.47 3.78
CA ASP A 75 -6.16 -11.57 4.68
C ASP A 75 -7.32 -12.54 4.91
N GLN A 76 -6.95 -13.73 5.38
CA GLN A 76 -7.84 -14.71 5.99
C GLN A 76 -7.07 -15.60 6.96
N LYS A 77 -7.79 -16.38 7.76
CA LYS A 77 -7.22 -17.48 8.56
C LYS A 77 -7.81 -18.83 8.18
N THR A 78 -7.14 -19.90 8.57
CA THR A 78 -7.49 -21.27 8.15
C THR A 78 -8.35 -22.05 9.16
N ALA A 79 -8.61 -21.51 10.35
CA ALA A 79 -9.46 -22.17 11.36
C ALA A 79 -10.23 -21.14 12.20
N SER A 80 -11.11 -21.62 13.08
CA SER A 80 -12.03 -20.77 13.85
C SER A 80 -11.35 -20.03 15.02
N GLN A 81 -10.24 -20.55 15.56
CA GLN A 81 -9.51 -19.91 16.67
C GLN A 81 -8.98 -18.53 16.26
N SER A 82 -8.74 -17.66 17.24
CA SER A 82 -8.24 -16.31 16.98
C SER A 82 -6.80 -16.34 16.50
N ALA A 83 -6.49 -15.48 15.53
CA ALA A 83 -5.14 -15.08 15.17
C ALA A 83 -5.05 -13.55 15.21
N ALA A 84 -3.86 -13.00 15.01
CA ALA A 84 -3.63 -11.57 15.01
C ALA A 84 -2.82 -11.16 13.77
N ALA A 85 -3.35 -10.26 12.97
CA ALA A 85 -2.70 -9.71 11.78
C ALA A 85 -2.82 -8.19 11.75
N ALA A 86 -1.86 -7.51 11.14
CA ALA A 86 -1.85 -6.07 10.91
C ALA A 86 -0.93 -5.71 9.74
N GLY A 87 -1.10 -4.52 9.16
CA GLY A 87 -0.12 -3.85 8.33
C GLY A 87 1.08 -3.35 9.16
N ARG A 88 2.22 -3.26 8.48
CA ARG A 88 3.49 -2.79 9.06
C ARG A 88 4.16 -1.79 8.12
N LEU A 89 4.75 -0.75 8.69
CA LEU A 89 5.63 0.19 7.99
C LEU A 89 7.04 0.12 8.55
N LYS A 90 8.04 0.40 7.70
CA LYS A 90 9.38 0.80 8.12
C LYS A 90 9.57 2.27 7.79
N VAL A 91 9.87 3.08 8.80
CA VAL A 91 10.02 4.53 8.70
C VAL A 91 11.26 4.98 9.44
N GLY A 92 12.20 5.60 8.72
CA GLY A 92 13.46 6.10 9.25
C GLY A 92 14.25 5.03 10.02
N GLY A 93 14.30 3.80 9.51
CA GLY A 93 15.03 2.67 10.11
C GLY A 93 14.27 1.87 11.17
N ASN A 94 13.14 2.36 11.67
CA ASN A 94 12.34 1.67 12.69
C ASN A 94 11.06 1.07 12.09
N TYR A 95 10.54 0.04 12.73
CA TYR A 95 9.29 -0.61 12.31
C TYR A 95 8.11 -0.21 13.20
N TYR A 96 6.96 0.01 12.58
CA TYR A 96 5.72 0.43 13.23
C TYR A 96 4.58 -0.46 12.74
N ASN A 97 3.84 -1.05 13.68
CA ASN A 97 2.70 -1.90 13.40
C ASN A 97 1.42 -1.10 13.55
N ALA A 98 0.41 -1.42 12.75
CA ALA A 98 -0.95 -1.04 13.06
C ALA A 98 -1.49 -1.87 14.24
N SER A 99 -2.71 -1.54 14.68
CA SER A 99 -3.42 -2.37 15.65
C SER A 99 -3.81 -3.69 15.01
N THR A 100 -3.61 -4.80 15.73
CA THR A 100 -3.95 -6.12 15.20
C THR A 100 -5.45 -6.35 15.17
N HIS A 101 -5.88 -7.20 14.25
CA HIS A 101 -7.23 -7.75 14.18
C HIS A 101 -7.20 -9.26 13.97
N ASN A 102 -8.36 -9.89 14.16
CA ASN A 102 -8.58 -11.31 13.88
C ASN A 102 -9.08 -11.50 12.44
N PRO A 103 -8.29 -12.11 11.54
CA PRO A 103 -8.74 -12.38 10.17
C PRO A 103 -10.00 -13.24 10.12
N ALA A 104 -10.79 -13.12 9.06
CA ALA A 104 -11.96 -13.96 8.86
C ALA A 104 -11.55 -15.38 8.47
N ASN A 105 -12.29 -16.40 8.94
CA ASN A 105 -12.01 -17.80 8.61
C ASN A 105 -12.51 -18.13 7.20
N GLY A 106 -11.61 -18.53 6.30
CA GLY A 106 -11.96 -18.97 4.96
C GLY A 106 -12.51 -17.87 4.03
N THR A 107 -12.42 -16.60 4.42
CA THR A 107 -12.95 -15.46 3.64
C THR A 107 -11.90 -14.38 3.53
N TRP A 108 -11.48 -14.09 2.31
CA TRP A 108 -10.58 -12.98 2.02
C TRP A 108 -11.24 -11.65 2.31
N THR A 109 -10.62 -10.86 3.18
CA THR A 109 -11.14 -9.57 3.63
C THR A 109 -10.15 -8.47 3.30
N LEU A 110 -10.60 -7.41 2.62
CA LEU A 110 -9.79 -6.22 2.39
C LEU A 110 -9.53 -5.50 3.73
N ARG A 111 -8.26 -5.16 3.97
CA ARG A 111 -7.76 -4.42 5.11
C ARG A 111 -7.09 -3.14 4.65
N THR A 112 -7.25 -2.09 5.46
CA THR A 112 -6.63 -0.80 5.25
C THR A 112 -6.15 -0.26 6.58
N ASP A 113 -4.86 -0.34 6.81
CA ASP A 113 -4.23 0.28 7.98
C ASP A 113 -3.72 1.66 7.61
N THR A 114 -4.10 2.68 8.39
CA THR A 114 -3.87 4.08 8.05
C THR A 114 -3.03 4.78 9.10
N TRP A 115 -1.95 5.43 8.64
CA TRP A 115 -1.12 6.34 9.42
C TRP A 115 -1.37 7.76 8.97
N THR A 116 -2.12 8.52 9.76
CA THR A 116 -2.39 9.95 9.51
C THR A 116 -1.17 10.83 9.81
N THR A 117 -0.32 10.40 10.73
CA THR A 117 0.98 11.03 11.05
C THR A 117 2.12 10.06 10.80
N ASN A 118 3.31 10.60 10.54
CA ASN A 118 4.53 9.82 10.47
C ASN A 118 4.80 9.18 11.86
N PRO A 119 4.80 7.84 11.97
CA PRO A 119 4.86 7.18 13.27
C PRO A 119 6.23 7.33 13.95
N LYS A 120 7.28 7.70 13.21
CA LYS A 120 8.61 7.96 13.78
C LYS A 120 8.69 9.32 14.48
N SER A 121 8.16 10.36 13.84
CA SER A 121 8.27 11.74 14.30
C SER A 121 7.03 12.25 15.03
N ALA A 122 5.92 11.50 14.97
CA ALA A 122 4.61 11.88 15.48
C ALA A 122 4.07 13.22 14.93
N VAL A 123 4.56 13.64 13.77
CA VAL A 123 4.07 14.83 13.03
C VAL A 123 3.46 14.44 11.69
N ASN A 124 2.79 15.38 11.02
CA ASN A 124 2.26 15.15 9.68
C ASN A 124 3.34 14.66 8.72
N TRP A 125 2.97 13.74 7.85
CA TRP A 125 3.84 13.27 6.77
C TRP A 125 4.26 14.43 5.88
N THR A 126 5.55 14.48 5.55
CA THR A 126 6.07 15.41 4.55
C THR A 126 6.20 14.72 3.19
N VAL A 127 6.35 15.53 2.13
CA VAL A 127 6.68 15.00 0.80
C VAL A 127 8.03 14.27 0.81
N ASP A 128 9.00 14.77 1.58
CA ASP A 128 10.30 14.11 1.73
C ASP A 128 10.17 12.73 2.38
N ASP A 129 9.36 12.63 3.45
CA ASP A 129 9.14 11.36 4.13
C ASP A 129 8.66 10.28 3.15
N VAL A 130 7.64 10.59 2.34
CA VAL A 130 7.02 9.62 1.42
C VAL A 130 7.82 9.39 0.14
N ASN A 131 8.56 10.39 -0.35
CA ASN A 131 9.45 10.23 -1.51
C ASN A 131 10.78 9.55 -1.15
N GLY A 132 10.99 9.19 0.12
CA GLY A 132 12.14 8.39 0.53
C GLY A 132 13.36 9.21 0.97
N SER A 133 13.25 10.53 1.15
CA SER A 133 14.33 11.43 1.56
C SER A 133 14.26 11.80 3.06
N GLY A 134 15.41 12.17 3.63
CA GLY A 134 15.49 12.58 5.03
C GLY A 134 15.52 11.42 6.04
N SER A 135 15.53 11.77 7.33
CA SER A 135 15.71 10.81 8.44
C SER A 135 14.44 10.09 8.88
N ASN A 136 13.27 10.56 8.43
CA ASN A 136 11.95 10.01 8.74
C ASN A 136 11.28 9.39 7.51
N ASN A 137 12.08 9.00 6.52
CA ASN A 137 11.60 8.47 5.26
C ASN A 137 10.86 7.13 5.40
N LEU A 138 9.82 6.93 4.60
CA LEU A 138 9.17 5.64 4.38
C LEU A 138 10.11 4.74 3.57
N GLN A 139 10.35 3.52 4.06
CA GLN A 139 11.39 2.63 3.54
C GLN A 139 10.87 1.25 3.13
N ALA A 140 9.85 0.74 3.82
CA ALA A 140 9.23 -0.55 3.52
C ALA A 140 7.81 -0.60 4.07
N PHE A 141 7.04 -1.56 3.58
CA PHE A 141 5.71 -1.89 4.11
C PHE A 141 5.48 -3.41 4.05
N GLY A 142 4.46 -3.90 4.74
CA GLY A 142 4.07 -5.31 4.63
C GLY A 142 3.21 -5.76 5.79
N PHE A 143 3.46 -6.97 6.26
CA PHE A 143 2.63 -7.67 7.23
C PHE A 143 3.31 -7.78 8.59
N PHE A 144 2.47 -7.76 9.63
CA PHE A 144 2.82 -8.10 10.99
C PHE A 144 1.79 -9.07 11.56
N SER A 145 2.24 -10.04 12.35
CA SER A 145 1.39 -10.90 13.15
C SER A 145 2.01 -11.10 14.53
N SER A 146 1.23 -10.86 15.58
CA SER A 146 1.62 -11.20 16.95
C SER A 146 1.23 -12.63 17.33
N ASP A 147 0.36 -13.27 16.53
CA ASP A 147 -0.15 -14.61 16.73
C ASP A 147 -0.66 -15.17 15.40
N ALA A 148 -0.04 -16.25 14.91
CA ALA A 148 -0.41 -16.93 13.67
C ALA A 148 -0.89 -18.38 13.94
N SER A 149 -1.59 -18.58 15.06
CA SER A 149 -2.20 -19.87 15.44
C SER A 149 -3.72 -19.70 15.64
N PRO A 150 -4.53 -19.84 14.57
CA PRO A 150 -4.24 -20.63 13.37
C PRO A 150 -3.51 -19.82 12.30
N THR A 151 -2.96 -20.55 11.34
CA THR A 151 -2.24 -19.99 10.19
C THR A 151 -3.04 -18.87 9.53
N VAL A 152 -2.34 -17.77 9.26
CA VAL A 152 -2.88 -16.60 8.54
C VAL A 152 -2.36 -16.65 7.11
N ARG A 153 -3.21 -16.30 6.16
CA ARG A 153 -2.84 -16.13 4.76
C ARG A 153 -3.02 -14.68 4.35
N PHE A 154 -2.07 -14.17 3.58
CA PHE A 154 -2.05 -12.80 3.08
C PHE A 154 -1.98 -12.83 1.56
N SER A 155 -2.86 -12.07 0.90
CA SER A 155 -2.92 -11.95 -0.55
C SER A 155 -2.93 -10.47 -0.92
N SER A 156 -2.10 -10.11 -1.90
CA SER A 156 -1.84 -8.75 -2.35
C SER A 156 -1.48 -7.74 -1.24
N VAL A 157 -0.51 -6.87 -1.47
CA VAL A 157 -0.27 -5.73 -0.58
C VAL A 157 0.25 -4.56 -1.36
N ILE A 158 -0.24 -3.36 -1.03
CA ILE A 158 0.28 -2.10 -1.55
C ILE A 158 0.48 -1.11 -0.42
N VAL A 159 1.36 -0.15 -0.67
CA VAL A 159 1.37 1.11 0.08
C VAL A 159 0.74 2.20 -0.76
N ARG A 160 -0.19 2.95 -0.16
CA ARG A 160 -0.90 4.07 -0.77
C ARG A 160 -0.60 5.35 -0.01
N VAL A 161 -0.32 6.42 -0.73
CA VAL A 161 -0.21 7.78 -0.18
C VAL A 161 -1.36 8.61 -0.70
N THR A 162 -2.10 9.23 0.20
CA THR A 162 -3.16 10.20 -0.13
C THR A 162 -2.62 11.61 0.10
N TYR A 163 -2.76 12.49 -0.89
CA TYR A 163 -2.21 13.85 -0.82
C TYR A 163 -3.09 14.86 -1.56
N THR A 164 -2.88 16.14 -1.30
CA THR A 164 -3.43 17.23 -2.11
C THR A 164 -2.30 18.01 -2.75
N LEU A 165 -2.38 18.23 -4.06
CA LEU A 165 -1.44 19.08 -4.79
C LEU A 165 -1.43 20.51 -4.25
N PRO A 166 -0.29 21.22 -4.35
CA PRO A 166 -0.24 22.65 -4.03
C PRO A 166 -1.22 23.43 -4.91
N LEU A 167 -1.80 24.49 -4.35
CA LEU A 167 -2.68 25.39 -5.11
C LEU A 167 -1.90 25.95 -6.32
N GLY A 168 -2.41 25.70 -7.52
CA GLY A 168 -1.75 26.10 -8.78
C GLY A 168 -0.81 25.05 -9.40
N GLY A 169 -0.64 23.88 -8.76
CA GLY A 169 0.08 22.76 -9.38
C GLY A 169 -0.66 22.19 -10.60
N PRO A 170 0.05 21.45 -11.49
CA PRO A 170 -0.58 20.82 -12.66
C PRO A 170 -1.65 19.84 -12.18
N LYS A 171 -2.92 20.22 -12.34
CA LYS A 171 -4.05 19.30 -12.10
C LYS A 171 -3.97 18.18 -13.12
N ARG A 172 -4.03 16.92 -12.67
CA ARG A 172 -4.29 15.80 -13.59
C ARG A 172 -5.66 16.02 -14.20
N VAL A 173 -5.71 16.43 -15.47
CA VAL A 173 -6.93 16.45 -16.26
C VAL A 173 -7.21 15.00 -16.62
N TYR A 174 -8.12 14.35 -15.89
CA TYR A 174 -8.68 13.09 -16.33
C TYR A 174 -9.58 13.37 -17.52
N ILE A 175 -9.01 13.33 -18.73
CA ILE A 175 -9.81 13.24 -19.94
C ILE A 175 -10.38 11.83 -19.93
N SER A 176 -11.56 11.65 -19.36
CA SER A 176 -12.37 10.48 -19.68
C SER A 176 -12.54 10.53 -21.19
N CYS A 177 -11.91 9.58 -21.90
CA CYS A 177 -12.20 9.38 -23.32
C CYS A 177 -13.65 8.94 -23.39
N ALA A 178 -14.57 9.90 -23.45
CA ALA A 178 -15.90 9.65 -23.93
C ALA A 178 -15.69 9.09 -25.33
N ARG A 179 -16.00 7.81 -25.49
CA ARG A 179 -16.01 7.09 -26.75
C ARG A 179 -16.80 7.95 -27.74
N ILE A 180 -16.10 8.66 -28.63
CA ILE A 180 -16.74 9.41 -29.71
C ILE A 180 -17.52 8.36 -30.50
N PRO A 181 -18.86 8.43 -30.60
CA PRO A 181 -19.60 7.56 -31.50
C PRO A 181 -19.04 7.81 -32.90
N LEU A 182 -18.55 6.75 -33.55
CA LEU A 182 -18.11 6.80 -34.95
C LEU A 182 -19.32 7.20 -35.79
N GLY A 183 -19.48 8.49 -36.11
CA GLY A 183 -20.59 8.96 -36.93
C GLY A 183 -20.96 10.43 -36.79
N GLY A 184 -20.00 11.35 -36.89
CA GLY A 184 -20.27 12.78 -37.02
C GLY A 184 -18.99 13.58 -37.12
N GLU A 185 -18.76 14.26 -38.24
CA GLU A 185 -17.50 14.96 -38.54
C GLU A 185 -17.18 16.06 -37.52
N PRO A 186 -15.90 16.21 -37.09
CA PRO A 186 -15.51 17.32 -36.22
C PRO A 186 -15.24 18.59 -37.03
N GLU A 187 -16.04 19.63 -36.79
CA GLU A 187 -15.77 21.00 -37.22
C GLU A 187 -14.57 21.55 -36.43
N VAL A 188 -13.46 21.82 -37.13
CA VAL A 188 -12.21 22.29 -36.54
C VAL A 188 -12.25 23.82 -36.36
N LEU A 189 -12.56 24.28 -35.14
CA LEU A 189 -12.48 25.69 -34.75
C LEU A 189 -11.15 25.99 -34.03
N TRP A 190 -10.09 26.28 -34.78
CA TRP A 190 -8.89 26.91 -34.24
C TRP A 190 -9.15 28.40 -33.97
N ARG A 191 -9.30 28.81 -32.71
CA ARG A 191 -9.07 30.22 -32.32
C ARG A 191 -7.70 30.36 -31.67
N LYS A 192 -6.78 31.00 -32.40
CA LYS A 192 -5.58 31.63 -31.85
C LYS A 192 -6.00 32.69 -30.82
N ARG A 193 -5.32 32.74 -29.67
CA ARG A 193 -5.21 33.97 -28.89
C ARG A 193 -3.73 34.34 -28.80
N LEU A 194 -3.48 35.60 -29.17
CA LEU A 194 -2.32 36.41 -28.80
C LEU A 194 -2.30 36.61 -27.28
#